data_AF-A0A920BKX4-F1
#
_entry.id   AF-A0A920BKX4-F1
#
_cell.length_a   1.000
_cell.length_b   1.000
_cell.length_c   1.000
_cell.angle_alpha   90.00
_cell.angle_beta   90.00
_cell.angle_gamma   90.00
#
_symmetry.space_group_name_H-M   'P 1'
#
loop_
_entity.id
_entity.type
_entity.pdbx_description
1 polymer ?
#
loop_
_entity_poly.entity_id
_entity_poly.type
_entity_poly.pdbx_seq_one_letter_code
_entity_poly.pdbx_strand_id
1 'polypeptide(L)'
;MLTGMPFDQASHKSLTTLALTLAHYSPNFDRVGWVLDKNVVFPIDRLYELAEDGIIGSVAKTHISFMGAQPDHTLETIRLDSGPAAAKLLKDDEVDLVLLTPV
;
A
#
# COMPACT_ATOMS: atom_id res chain seq x y z
N MET A 1 -5.69 4.30 9.06
CA MET A 1 -6.48 3.48 10.00
C MET A 1 -7.69 2.97 9.25
N LEU A 2 -7.80 1.65 9.03
CA LEU A 2 -9.01 1.04 8.48
C LEU A 2 -9.72 0.31 9.62
N THR A 3 -10.84 0.86 10.06
CA THR A 3 -11.80 0.15 10.90
C THR A 3 -13.14 0.13 10.17
N GLY A 4 -13.55 -1.06 9.71
CA GLY A 4 -14.96 -1.46 9.67
C GLY A 4 -15.84 -1.09 8.47
N MET A 5 -15.53 -1.55 7.25
CA MET A 5 -16.56 -1.72 6.22
C MET A 5 -16.51 -3.13 5.60
N PRO A 6 -17.65 -3.79 5.36
CA PRO A 6 -17.70 -5.09 4.68
C PRO A 6 -17.27 -4.95 3.21
N PHE A 7 -16.42 -5.88 2.77
CA PHE A 7 -15.62 -5.85 1.53
C PHE A 7 -16.30 -6.59 0.37
N ASP A 8 -17.59 -6.35 0.13
CA ASP A 8 -18.27 -6.85 -1.06
C ASP A 8 -18.90 -5.68 -1.82
N GLN A 9 -18.71 -5.68 -3.14
CA GLN A 9 -19.12 -4.66 -4.14
C GLN A 9 -18.14 -3.48 -4.33
N ALA A 10 -16.98 -3.74 -4.95
CA ALA A 10 -16.24 -2.70 -5.69
C ALA A 10 -15.93 -3.20 -7.10
N SER A 11 -16.58 -2.60 -8.09
CA SER A 11 -16.32 -2.81 -9.51
C SER A 11 -14.86 -2.48 -9.85
N HIS A 12 -14.28 -3.27 -10.76
CA HIS A 12 -12.85 -3.24 -11.12
C HIS A 12 -12.46 -1.87 -11.71
N LYS A 13 -11.86 -1.01 -10.88
CA LYS A 13 -11.30 0.27 -11.31
C LYS A 13 -9.83 0.29 -10.92
N SER A 14 -8.96 0.53 -11.90
CA SER A 14 -7.53 0.71 -11.66
C SER A 14 -7.32 1.85 -10.64
N LEU A 15 -6.49 1.60 -9.64
CA LEU A 15 -6.12 2.60 -8.63
C LEU A 15 -5.19 3.61 -9.29
N THR A 16 -5.60 4.87 -9.39
CA THR A 16 -4.74 5.92 -9.96
C THR A 16 -4.26 6.85 -8.85
N THR A 17 -3.07 7.43 -9.03
CA THR A 17 -2.55 8.42 -8.08
C THR A 17 -3.50 9.61 -7.86
N LEU A 18 -4.31 9.97 -8.85
CA LEU A 18 -5.34 11.02 -8.74
C LEU A 18 -6.36 10.75 -7.63
N ALA A 19 -6.68 9.48 -7.35
CA ALA A 19 -7.64 9.09 -6.31
C ALA A 19 -7.05 9.08 -4.88
N LEU A 20 -5.73 9.28 -4.72
CA LEU A 20 -5.08 9.18 -3.42
C LEU A 20 -5.12 10.48 -2.62
N THR A 21 -5.40 10.35 -1.32
CA THR A 21 -5.37 11.43 -0.33
C THR A 21 -4.31 11.13 0.72
N LEU A 22 -3.55 12.15 1.14
CA LEU A 22 -2.56 12.04 2.21
C LEU A 22 -3.21 12.28 3.58
N ALA A 23 -3.12 11.30 4.47
CA ALA A 23 -3.67 11.36 5.83
C ALA A 23 -2.59 11.28 6.94
N HIS A 24 -1.33 11.56 6.60
CA HIS A 24 -0.23 11.49 7.58
C HIS A 24 -0.33 12.61 8.62
N TYR A 25 -0.36 12.24 9.91
CA TYR A 25 -0.66 13.17 11.01
C TYR A 25 0.57 13.94 11.54
N SER A 26 1.78 13.39 11.36
CA SER A 26 2.99 14.05 11.88
C SER A 26 3.25 15.40 11.18
N PRO A 27 3.54 16.48 11.93
CA PRO A 27 3.97 17.74 11.34
C PRO A 27 5.35 17.60 10.67
N ASN A 28 6.19 16.67 11.14
CA ASN A 28 7.54 16.41 10.61
C ASN A 28 7.56 15.58 9.32
N PHE A 29 6.42 15.11 8.83
CA PHE A 29 6.35 14.43 7.54
C PHE A 29 6.51 15.45 6.41
N ASP A 30 7.55 15.27 5.59
CA ASP A 30 7.75 16.09 4.40
C ASP A 30 6.70 15.75 3.35
N ARG A 31 5.88 16.75 3.00
CA ARG A 31 4.78 16.61 2.05
C ARG A 31 5.20 16.99 0.63
N VAL A 32 6.38 17.58 0.45
CA VAL A 32 6.82 18.12 -0.86
C VAL A 32 6.88 16.99 -1.89
N GLY A 33 7.51 15.86 -1.55
CA GLY A 33 7.59 14.69 -2.44
C GLY A 33 6.21 14.22 -2.90
N TRP A 34 5.28 14.04 -1.96
CA TRP A 34 3.90 13.65 -2.26
C TRP A 34 3.16 14.64 -3.17
N VAL A 35 3.31 15.94 -2.91
CA VAL A 35 2.64 17.00 -3.66
C VAL A 35 3.17 17.09 -5.08
N LEU A 36 4.49 16.92 -5.28
CA LEU A 36 5.13 16.98 -6.59
C LEU A 36 4.85 15.72 -7.41
N ASP A 37 4.98 14.53 -6.80
CA ASP A 37 4.69 13.26 -7.44
C ASP A 37 4.32 12.19 -6.40
N LYS A 38 3.04 11.77 -6.42
CA LYS A 38 2.53 10.74 -5.51
C LYS A 38 3.20 9.38 -5.72
N ASN A 39 3.75 9.12 -6.91
CA ASN A 39 4.47 7.87 -7.21
C ASN A 39 5.77 7.75 -6.41
N VAL A 40 6.30 8.83 -5.83
CA VAL A 40 7.44 8.77 -4.91
C VAL A 40 7.10 8.00 -3.62
N VAL A 41 5.84 8.09 -3.17
CA VAL A 41 5.35 7.45 -1.93
C VAL A 41 4.66 6.12 -2.24
N PHE A 42 3.89 6.08 -3.33
CA PHE A 42 3.13 4.91 -3.75
C PHE A 42 3.17 4.80 -5.29
N PRO A 43 4.14 4.07 -5.87
CA PRO A 43 4.47 4.06 -7.30
C PRO A 43 3.45 3.27 -8.16
N ILE A 44 2.16 3.44 -7.91
CA ILE A 44 1.11 2.64 -8.54
C ILE A 44 1.03 2.84 -10.05
N ASP A 45 1.22 4.06 -10.54
CA ASP A 45 1.19 4.32 -11.98
C ASP A 45 2.40 3.65 -12.65
N ARG A 46 3.58 3.68 -12.01
CA ARG A 46 4.79 3.00 -12.50
C ARG A 46 4.62 1.47 -12.53
N LEU A 47 3.92 0.89 -11.57
CA LEU A 47 3.63 -0.54 -11.58
C LEU A 47 2.67 -0.92 -12.72
N TYR A 48 1.68 -0.08 -13.02
CA TYR A 48 0.82 -0.30 -14.19
C TYR A 48 1.60 -0.16 -15.50
N GLU A 49 2.48 0.82 -15.63
CA GLU A 49 3.38 0.95 -16.81
C GLU A 49 4.23 -0.32 -17.00
N LEU A 50 4.83 -0.86 -15.93
CA LEU A 50 5.59 -2.11 -16.01
C LEU A 50 4.74 -3.31 -16.47
N ALA A 51 3.46 -3.34 -16.09
CA ALA A 51 2.53 -4.39 -16.53
C ALA A 51 2.11 -4.18 -18.00
N GLU A 52 1.88 -2.94 -18.42
CA GLU A 52 1.59 -2.58 -19.82
C GLU A 52 2.77 -2.91 -20.75
N ASP A 53 4.00 -2.69 -20.29
CA ASP A 53 5.24 -3.04 -21.00
C ASP A 53 5.54 -4.55 -20.95
N GLY A 54 4.75 -5.34 -20.21
CA GLY A 54 4.92 -6.78 -20.08
C GLY A 54 6.14 -7.22 -19.25
N ILE A 55 6.74 -6.30 -18.48
CA ILE A 55 7.87 -6.58 -17.59
C ILE A 55 7.41 -7.38 -16.36
N ILE A 56 6.21 -7.07 -15.85
CA ILE A 56 5.51 -7.87 -14.84
C ILE A 56 4.19 -8.36 -15.40
N GLY A 57 3.64 -9.44 -14.83
CA GLY A 57 2.38 -10.02 -15.30
C GLY A 57 1.17 -9.15 -15.01
N SER A 58 1.07 -8.60 -13.79
CA SER A 58 -0.04 -7.75 -13.36
C SER A 58 0.32 -6.98 -12.09
N VAL A 59 -0.51 -5.99 -11.75
CA VAL A 59 -0.49 -5.32 -10.45
C VAL A 59 -1.50 -5.99 -9.53
N ALA A 60 -1.09 -6.31 -8.30
CA ALA A 60 -1.96 -6.94 -7.31
C ALA A 60 -3.20 -6.08 -7.01
N LYS A 61 -4.33 -6.73 -6.74
CA LYS A 61 -5.58 -6.05 -6.33
C LYS A 61 -5.46 -5.44 -4.93
N THR A 62 -4.74 -6.12 -4.05
CA THR A 62 -4.62 -5.76 -2.64
C THR A 62 -3.28 -5.08 -2.38
N HIS A 63 -3.33 -3.91 -1.75
CA HIS A 63 -2.15 -3.17 -1.31
C HIS A 63 -2.25 -2.95 0.21
N ILE A 64 -1.16 -3.19 0.92
CA ILE A 64 -1.13 -3.13 2.39
C ILE A 64 -0.12 -2.08 2.82
N SER A 65 -0.46 -1.30 3.85
CA SER A 65 0.43 -0.34 4.48
C SER A 65 0.35 -0.44 6.00
N PHE A 66 1.46 -0.09 6.65
CA PHE A 66 1.56 0.04 8.11
C PHE A 66 1.96 1.48 8.43
N MET A 67 1.53 1.98 9.59
CA MET A 67 1.99 3.28 10.07
C MET A 67 3.48 3.17 10.43
N GLY A 68 4.34 4.07 9.98
CA GLY A 68 5.78 3.99 10.29
C GLY A 68 6.10 4.22 11.76
N ALA A 69 5.44 5.19 12.39
CA ALA A 69 5.59 5.48 13.81
C ALA A 69 4.87 4.41 14.65
N GLN A 70 5.62 3.42 15.13
CA GLN A 70 5.10 2.34 15.96
C GLN A 70 5.51 2.58 17.42
N PRO A 71 4.60 2.95 18.34
CA PRO A 71 4.92 2.94 19.76
C PRO A 71 5.25 1.50 20.21
N ASP A 72 6.12 1.33 21.21
CA ASP A 72 6.76 0.04 21.54
C ASP A 72 5.82 -1.19 21.58
N HIS A 73 4.60 -1.02 22.07
CA HIS A 73 3.59 -2.09 22.16
C HIS A 73 3.01 -2.56 20.81
N THR A 74 3.22 -1.81 19.72
CA THR A 74 2.66 -2.10 18.39
C THR A 74 3.64 -2.86 17.48
N LEU A 75 4.95 -2.80 17.77
CA LEU A 75 5.96 -3.56 17.03
C LEU A 75 5.78 -5.07 17.19
N GLU A 76 5.45 -5.53 18.40
CA GLU A 76 5.14 -6.95 18.64
C GLU A 76 3.88 -7.37 17.90
N THR A 77 2.85 -6.53 17.86
CA THR A 77 1.62 -6.79 17.09
C THR A 77 1.91 -6.92 15.60
N ILE A 78 2.72 -6.04 15.01
CA ILE A 78 3.12 -6.18 13.60
C ILE A 78 3.89 -7.49 13.39
N ARG A 79 4.86 -7.80 14.27
CA ARG A 79 5.71 -8.98 14.09
C ARG A 79 4.97 -10.30 14.27
N LEU A 80 4.04 -10.37 15.22
CA LEU A 80 3.41 -11.63 15.64
C LEU A 80 1.99 -11.83 15.10
N ASP A 81 1.31 -10.76 14.68
CA ASP A 81 -0.10 -10.82 14.26
C ASP A 81 -0.33 -10.17 12.89
N SER A 82 -0.30 -8.84 12.79
CA SER A 82 -0.77 -8.15 11.58
C SER A 82 0.19 -8.28 10.39
N GLY A 83 1.49 -8.43 10.62
CA GLY A 83 2.47 -8.73 9.56
C GLY A 83 2.27 -10.12 8.96
N PRO A 84 2.24 -11.21 9.76
CA PRO A 84 1.88 -12.53 9.28
C PRO A 84 0.50 -12.59 8.60
N ALA A 85 -0.51 -11.89 9.14
CA ALA A 85 -1.84 -11.81 8.53
C ALA A 85 -1.81 -11.12 7.16
N ALA A 86 -1.06 -10.02 7.03
CA ALA A 86 -0.85 -9.34 5.75
C ALA A 86 -0.12 -10.24 4.73
N ALA A 87 0.93 -10.95 5.16
CA ALA A 87 1.64 -11.90 4.32
C ALA A 87 0.74 -13.04 3.83
N LYS A 88 -0.13 -13.55 4.71
CA LYS A 88 -1.13 -14.57 4.33
C LYS A 88 -2.09 -14.02 3.27
N LEU A 89 -2.62 -12.81 3.47
CA LEU A 89 -3.54 -12.19 2.52
C LEU A 89 -2.91 -12.03 1.13
N LEU A 90 -1.67 -11.52 1.05
CA LEU A 90 -0.97 -11.37 -0.22
C LEU A 90 -0.69 -12.73 -0.89
N LYS A 91 -0.38 -13.76 -0.10
CA LYS A 91 -0.16 -15.11 -0.62
C LYS A 91 -1.45 -15.75 -1.13
N ASP A 92 -2.58 -15.53 -0.44
CA ASP A 92 -3.89 -15.99 -0.88
C ASP A 92 -4.33 -15.28 -2.18
N ASP A 93 -3.89 -14.04 -2.38
CA ASP A 93 -4.07 -13.24 -3.62
C ASP A 93 -3.05 -13.59 -4.73
N GLU A 94 -2.28 -14.67 -4.55
CA GLU A 94 -1.28 -15.16 -5.53
C GLU A 94 -0.20 -14.11 -5.88
N VAL A 95 0.15 -13.23 -4.94
CA VAL A 95 1.22 -12.23 -5.13
C VAL A 95 2.59 -12.90 -5.10
N ASP A 96 3.33 -12.79 -6.22
CA ASP A 96 4.69 -13.33 -6.35
C ASP A 96 5.77 -12.45 -5.71
N LEU A 97 5.59 -11.12 -5.74
CA LEU A 97 6.60 -10.15 -5.32
C LEU A 97 5.97 -8.95 -4.61
N VAL A 98 6.64 -8.49 -3.55
CA VAL A 98 6.24 -7.31 -2.77
C VAL A 98 7.33 -6.24 -2.89
N LEU A 99 6.91 -5.02 -3.22
CA LEU A 99 7.74 -3.83 -3.14
C LEU A 99 7.45 -3.09 -1.82
N LEU A 100 8.47 -2.87 -1.01
CA LEU A 100 8.38 -2.07 0.20
C LEU A 100 8.79 -0.63 -0.11
N THR A 101 7.86 0.32 0.05
CA THR A 101 8.14 1.75 -0.13
C THR A 101 8.48 2.39 1.23
N PRO A 102 9.68 2.97 1.40
CA PRO A 102 10.06 3.64 2.64
C PRO A 102 9.47 5.06 2.67
N VAL A 103 8.46 5.29 3.50
CA VAL A 103 7.77 6.58 3.71
C VAL A 103 7.64 6.92 5.17
#